data_AF-C4JGJ8-F1
#
_entry.id   AF-C4JGJ8-F1
#
_cell.length_a   1.000
_cell.length_b   1.000
_cell.length_c   1.000
_cell.angle_alpha   90.00
_cell.angle_beta   90.00
_cell.angle_gamma   90.00
#
_symmetry.space_group_name_H-M   'P 1'
#
loop_
_entity.id
_entity.type
_entity.pdbx_description
1 polymer ?
#
loop_
_entity_poly.entity_id
_entity_poly.type
_entity_poly.pdbx_seq_one_letter_code
_entity_poly.pdbx_strand_id
1 'polypeptide(L)'
;MTVYKLPFGLYLRRGSPGLFEKYKVEAHTLRMVEQFTSIPAPRVIDVLSTPRFSYLLLTRVPGRPIGPMISVMTDEQLEQVVVDLKRYVAELRKMPKNVGELQICNSQGGGVLDWRIPDSQREELRFETEKHFNKYLTDPFWDEIRSRAAVSHNIPHDIVFTHGDLNPRNILAENGKITGIVDWENAGWFPEYWEYTKAHYSVRSLIRWLADVVDRVFEGYRDELIVENMLSDLLGPF
;
A
#
# COMPACT_ATOMS: atom_id res chain seq x y z
N MET A 1 -13.94 11.17 -2.70
CA MET A 1 -13.37 11.11 -4.07
C MET A 1 -14.35 10.41 -4.99
N THR A 2 -14.38 10.73 -6.28
CA THR A 2 -15.19 10.03 -7.29
C THR A 2 -14.31 9.64 -8.47
N VAL A 3 -14.42 8.41 -8.96
CA VAL A 3 -13.66 7.91 -10.11
C VAL A 3 -14.59 7.81 -11.32
N TYR A 4 -14.19 8.41 -12.43
CA TYR A 4 -14.92 8.38 -13.71
C TYR A 4 -14.14 7.57 -14.73
N LYS A 5 -14.80 6.61 -15.38
CA LYS A 5 -14.27 5.95 -16.58
C LYS A 5 -14.57 6.86 -17.77
N LEU A 6 -13.53 7.27 -18.48
CA LEU A 6 -13.61 8.12 -19.65
C LEU A 6 -13.41 7.28 -20.93
N PRO A 7 -13.81 7.80 -22.11
CA PRO A 7 -13.46 7.20 -23.40
C PRO A 7 -11.94 7.00 -23.58
N PHE A 8 -11.57 6.18 -24.57
CA PHE A 8 -10.16 5.91 -24.92
C PHE A 8 -9.35 5.23 -23.82
N GLY A 9 -10.01 4.52 -22.90
CA GLY A 9 -9.34 3.78 -21.84
C GLY A 9 -8.68 4.70 -20.82
N LEU A 10 -9.36 5.77 -20.42
CA LEU A 10 -8.87 6.71 -19.42
C LEU A 10 -9.71 6.66 -18.14
N TYR A 11 -9.09 7.03 -17.03
CA TYR A 11 -9.73 7.17 -15.72
C TYR A 11 -9.42 8.53 -15.13
N LEU A 12 -10.45 9.20 -14.63
CA LEU A 12 -10.34 10.49 -13.96
C LEU A 12 -10.77 10.35 -12.51
N ARG A 13 -9.85 10.53 -11.58
CA ARG A 13 -10.18 10.72 -10.16
C ARG A 13 -10.51 12.20 -9.94
N ARG A 14 -11.66 12.49 -9.35
CA ARG A 14 -12.09 13.85 -8.96
C ARG A 14 -12.22 13.92 -7.43
N GLY A 15 -11.55 14.90 -6.85
CA GLY A 15 -11.46 15.12 -5.42
C GLY A 15 -11.81 16.54 -5.02
N SER A 16 -11.95 16.79 -3.72
CA SER A 16 -11.93 18.15 -3.17
C SER A 16 -10.58 18.83 -3.46
N PRO A 17 -10.48 20.17 -3.39
CA PRO A 17 -9.23 20.87 -3.65
C PRO A 17 -8.06 20.37 -2.79
N GLY A 18 -8.33 20.01 -1.53
CA GLY A 18 -7.32 19.49 -0.59
C GLY A 18 -6.67 18.15 -0.99
N LEU A 19 -7.22 17.41 -1.97
CA LEU A 19 -6.58 16.20 -2.48
C LEU A 19 -5.51 16.47 -3.55
N PHE A 20 -5.26 17.73 -3.92
CA PHE A 20 -4.29 18.06 -4.97
C PHE A 20 -2.89 17.54 -4.66
N GLU A 21 -2.39 17.76 -3.44
CA GLU A 21 -1.06 17.29 -3.03
C GLU A 21 -1.01 15.75 -2.97
N LYS A 22 -2.08 15.09 -2.52
CA LYS A 22 -2.18 13.62 -2.54
C LYS A 22 -2.10 13.07 -3.96
N TYR A 23 -2.78 13.70 -4.92
CA TYR A 23 -2.69 13.32 -6.34
C TYR A 23 -1.32 13.59 -6.95
N LYS A 24 -0.60 14.63 -6.52
CA LYS A 24 0.79 14.85 -6.95
C LYS A 24 1.72 13.76 -6.43
N VAL A 25 1.53 13.31 -5.19
CA VAL A 25 2.28 12.20 -4.60
C VAL A 25 1.96 10.90 -5.34
N GLU A 26 0.68 10.56 -5.55
CA GLU A 26 0.29 9.35 -6.31
C GLU A 26 0.87 9.40 -7.75
N ALA A 27 0.81 10.56 -8.40
CA ALA A 27 1.39 10.73 -9.72
C ALA A 27 2.92 10.56 -9.74
N HIS A 28 3.61 11.08 -8.73
CA HIS A 28 5.04 10.88 -8.58
C HIS A 28 5.38 9.41 -8.34
N THR A 29 4.63 8.73 -7.48
CA THR A 29 4.75 7.29 -7.23
C THR A 29 4.61 6.49 -8.52
N LEU A 30 3.55 6.72 -9.30
CA LEU A 30 3.31 5.98 -10.54
C LEU A 30 4.42 6.17 -11.57
N ARG A 31 5.04 7.37 -11.63
CA ARG A 31 6.23 7.61 -12.47
C ARG A 31 7.45 6.84 -11.97
N MET A 32 7.65 6.73 -10.65
CA MET A 32 8.72 5.91 -10.10
C MET A 32 8.49 4.42 -10.40
N VAL A 33 7.27 3.92 -10.23
CA VAL A 33 6.91 2.53 -10.56
C VAL A 33 7.16 2.25 -12.04
N GLU A 34 6.77 3.16 -12.92
CA GLU A 34 7.07 3.08 -14.36
C GLU A 34 8.57 3.02 -14.66
N GLN A 35 9.37 3.80 -13.95
CA GLN A 35 10.80 3.94 -14.23
C GLN A 35 11.63 2.78 -13.66
N PHE A 36 11.30 2.29 -12.47
CA PHE A 36 12.17 1.39 -11.70
C PHE A 36 11.67 -0.05 -11.62
N THR A 37 10.46 -0.35 -12.10
CA THR A 37 9.88 -1.68 -12.00
C THR A 37 9.25 -2.13 -13.33
N SER A 38 8.97 -3.42 -13.44
CA SER A 38 8.19 -4.03 -14.51
C SER A 38 6.69 -4.10 -14.19
N ILE A 39 6.27 -3.52 -13.06
CA ILE A 39 4.91 -3.64 -12.56
C ILE A 39 3.94 -2.97 -13.54
N PRO A 40 2.91 -3.67 -14.02
CA PRO A 40 1.86 -3.05 -14.81
C PRO A 40 1.03 -2.15 -13.89
N ALA A 41 1.17 -0.84 -14.03
CA ALA A 41 0.43 0.16 -13.25
C ALA A 41 -0.18 1.23 -14.18
N PRO A 42 -1.19 2.00 -13.72
CA PRO A 42 -1.71 3.11 -14.50
C PRO A 42 -0.60 4.11 -14.87
N ARG A 43 -0.67 4.67 -16.08
CA ARG A 43 0.21 5.77 -16.48
C ARG A 43 -0.45 7.10 -16.18
N VAL A 44 0.30 8.00 -15.58
CA VAL A 44 -0.16 9.35 -15.28
C VAL A 44 -0.16 10.17 -16.56
N ILE A 45 -1.31 10.75 -16.89
CA ILE A 45 -1.42 11.71 -18.00
C ILE A 45 -1.28 13.12 -17.45
N ASP A 46 -2.05 13.47 -16.42
CA ASP A 46 -2.03 14.82 -15.85
C ASP A 46 -2.55 14.88 -14.42
N VAL A 47 -2.11 15.90 -13.69
CA VAL A 47 -2.62 16.30 -12.37
C VAL A 47 -2.95 17.77 -12.41
N LEU A 48 -4.21 18.11 -12.18
CA LEU A 48 -4.65 19.51 -12.25
C LEU A 48 -5.60 19.85 -11.11
N SER A 49 -5.64 21.12 -10.75
CA SER A 49 -6.55 21.66 -9.75
C SER A 49 -7.33 22.84 -10.31
N THR A 50 -8.52 23.00 -9.76
CA THR A 50 -9.41 24.16 -9.94
C THR A 50 -9.82 24.65 -8.56
N PRO A 51 -10.40 25.85 -8.43
CA PRO A 51 -10.87 26.34 -7.12
C PRO A 51 -11.90 25.40 -6.44
N ARG A 52 -12.55 24.50 -7.18
CA ARG A 52 -13.60 23.61 -6.65
C ARG A 52 -13.16 22.16 -6.51
N PHE A 53 -12.26 21.68 -7.38
CA PHE A 53 -11.91 20.27 -7.47
C PHE A 53 -10.46 20.07 -7.89
N SER A 54 -9.89 18.96 -7.44
CA SER A 54 -8.62 18.43 -7.92
C SER A 54 -8.87 17.18 -8.76
N TYR A 55 -7.99 16.93 -9.72
CA TYR A 55 -8.12 15.82 -10.64
C TYR A 55 -6.79 15.09 -10.86
N LEU A 56 -6.87 13.78 -11.00
CA LEU A 56 -5.79 12.91 -11.45
C LEU A 56 -6.29 12.11 -12.65
N LEU A 57 -5.66 12.30 -13.80
CA LEU A 57 -6.00 11.62 -15.05
C LEU A 57 -4.98 10.50 -15.32
N LEU A 58 -5.48 9.29 -15.47
CA LEU A 58 -4.69 8.06 -15.59
C LEU A 58 -5.12 7.24 -16.81
N THR A 59 -4.23 6.40 -17.33
CA THR A 59 -4.61 5.34 -18.27
C THR A 59 -5.30 4.19 -17.56
N ARG A 60 -6.16 3.48 -18.29
CA ARG A 60 -6.76 2.22 -17.86
C ARG A 60 -5.71 1.12 -17.90
N VAL A 61 -5.73 0.28 -16.87
CA VAL A 61 -5.02 -0.99 -16.85
C VAL A 61 -6.00 -2.13 -17.21
N PRO A 62 -5.61 -3.10 -18.07
CA PRO A 62 -6.47 -4.22 -18.44
C PRO A 62 -6.68 -5.22 -17.29
N GLY A 63 -7.61 -6.16 -17.49
CA GLY A 63 -7.99 -7.18 -16.52
C GLY A 63 -9.13 -6.76 -15.59
N ARG A 64 -9.36 -7.59 -14.57
CA ARG A 64 -10.41 -7.42 -13.56
C ARG A 64 -9.82 -7.61 -12.16
N PRO A 65 -10.33 -6.90 -11.14
CA PRO A 65 -9.92 -7.12 -9.77
C PRO A 65 -10.06 -8.59 -9.38
N ILE A 66 -9.05 -9.16 -8.74
CA ILE A 66 -9.10 -10.56 -8.31
C ILE A 66 -10.04 -10.78 -7.14
N GLY A 67 -10.36 -9.75 -6.34
CA GLY A 67 -11.20 -9.87 -5.14
C GLY A 67 -12.54 -10.59 -5.36
N PRO A 68 -13.38 -10.15 -6.31
CA PRO A 68 -14.63 -10.84 -6.63
C PRO A 68 -14.45 -12.23 -7.27
N MET A 69 -13.27 -12.55 -7.79
CA MET A 69 -12.99 -13.77 -8.53
C MET A 69 -12.18 -14.80 -7.74
N ILE A 70 -11.56 -14.41 -6.63
CA ILE A 70 -10.56 -15.23 -5.92
C ILE A 70 -11.13 -16.58 -5.47
N SER A 71 -12.42 -16.64 -5.15
CA SER A 71 -13.10 -17.87 -4.73
C SER A 71 -13.25 -18.89 -5.87
N VAL A 72 -13.33 -18.43 -7.12
CA VAL A 72 -13.53 -19.26 -8.32
C VAL A 72 -12.27 -19.44 -9.16
N MET A 73 -11.16 -18.80 -8.76
CA MET A 73 -9.86 -19.04 -9.38
C MET A 73 -9.38 -20.47 -9.06
N THR A 74 -8.77 -21.10 -10.06
CA THR A 74 -8.06 -22.37 -9.91
C THR A 74 -6.79 -22.18 -9.08
N ASP A 75 -6.29 -23.27 -8.51
CA ASP A 75 -5.08 -23.23 -7.70
C ASP A 75 -3.87 -22.84 -8.55
N GLU A 76 -3.82 -23.27 -9.82
CA GLU A 76 -2.78 -22.87 -10.78
C GLU A 76 -2.84 -21.37 -11.10
N GLN A 77 -4.05 -20.80 -11.20
CA GLN A 77 -4.19 -19.36 -11.42
C GLN A 77 -3.76 -18.54 -10.21
N LEU A 78 -4.07 -19.00 -9.00
CA LEU A 78 -3.59 -18.35 -7.77
C LEU A 78 -2.08 -18.50 -7.60
N GLU A 79 -1.52 -19.66 -7.96
CA GLU A 79 -0.08 -19.87 -8.00
C GLU A 79 0.61 -18.81 -8.87
N GLN A 80 0.07 -18.59 -10.07
CA GLN A 80 0.63 -17.59 -10.98
C GLN A 80 0.53 -16.16 -10.41
N VAL A 81 -0.55 -15.83 -9.69
CA VAL A 81 -0.67 -14.56 -8.97
C VAL A 81 0.41 -14.44 -7.89
N VAL A 82 0.64 -15.49 -7.10
CA VAL A 82 1.69 -15.49 -6.07
C VAL A 82 3.08 -15.28 -6.68
N VAL A 83 3.38 -15.97 -7.78
CA VAL A 83 4.65 -15.83 -8.51
C VAL A 83 4.83 -14.40 -9.01
N ASP A 84 3.80 -13.81 -9.62
CA ASP A 84 3.85 -12.43 -10.10
C ASP A 84 4.02 -11.43 -8.94
N LEU A 85 3.28 -11.58 -7.84
CA LEU A 85 3.40 -10.73 -6.66
C LEU A 85 4.78 -10.81 -6.00
N LYS A 86 5.34 -12.02 -5.84
CA LYS A 86 6.71 -12.19 -5.30
C LYS A 86 7.73 -11.40 -6.12
N ARG A 87 7.64 -11.49 -7.46
CA ARG A 87 8.51 -10.72 -8.35
C ARG A 87 8.31 -9.21 -8.14
N TYR A 88 7.07 -8.73 -8.17
CA TYR A 88 6.78 -7.31 -8.08
C TYR A 88 7.13 -6.71 -6.71
N VAL A 89 6.85 -7.40 -5.61
CA VAL A 89 7.28 -6.98 -4.26
C VAL A 89 8.81 -6.91 -4.20
N ALA A 90 9.53 -7.89 -4.75
CA ALA A 90 10.99 -7.86 -4.79
C ALA A 90 11.54 -6.69 -5.63
N GLU A 91 10.85 -6.29 -6.70
CA GLU A 91 11.21 -5.11 -7.49
C GLU A 91 10.97 -3.80 -6.71
N LEU A 92 9.81 -3.66 -6.04
CA LEU A 92 9.52 -2.49 -5.19
C LEU A 92 10.57 -2.33 -4.10
N ARG A 93 10.94 -3.42 -3.42
CA ARG A 93 11.93 -3.40 -2.34
C ARG A 93 13.34 -2.98 -2.81
N LYS A 94 13.64 -3.12 -4.10
CA LYS A 94 14.92 -2.74 -4.70
C LYS A 94 14.94 -1.32 -5.26
N MET A 95 13.81 -0.61 -5.22
CA MET A 95 13.76 0.76 -5.74
C MET A 95 14.76 1.64 -4.98
N PRO A 96 15.46 2.55 -5.67
CA PRO A 96 16.43 3.42 -5.03
C PRO A 96 15.71 4.45 -4.16
N LYS A 97 16.15 4.58 -2.92
CA LYS A 97 15.66 5.61 -2.03
C LYS A 97 16.42 6.91 -2.22
N ASN A 98 15.79 7.87 -2.89
CA ASN A 98 16.36 9.17 -3.18
C ASN A 98 15.83 10.30 -2.28
N VAL A 99 15.12 9.97 -1.20
CA VAL A 99 14.40 10.95 -0.36
C VAL A 99 15.08 11.16 0.98
N GLY A 100 15.90 12.22 1.08
CA GLY A 100 16.37 12.84 2.32
C GLY A 100 16.92 11.92 3.42
N GLU A 101 16.97 12.45 4.64
CA GLU A 101 17.40 11.70 5.84
C GLU A 101 16.25 10.89 6.47
N LEU A 102 14.99 11.16 6.06
CA LEU A 102 13.80 10.54 6.64
C LEU A 102 13.62 9.11 6.17
N GLN A 103 13.55 8.17 7.11
CA GLN A 103 13.34 6.76 6.81
C GLN A 103 11.92 6.44 6.34
N ILE A 104 10.90 6.90 7.05
CA ILE A 104 9.50 6.54 6.77
C ILE A 104 8.75 7.77 6.27
N CYS A 105 8.35 7.73 5.00
CA CYS A 105 7.80 8.88 4.28
C CYS A 105 7.14 8.43 2.97
N ASN A 106 6.36 9.31 2.33
CA ASN A 106 5.82 9.02 1.00
C ASN A 106 6.91 9.09 -0.10
N SER A 107 6.52 8.84 -1.35
CA SER A 107 7.44 8.81 -2.50
C SER A 107 8.20 10.13 -2.76
N GLN A 108 7.72 11.26 -2.24
CA GLN A 108 8.34 12.58 -2.36
C GLN A 108 9.07 13.02 -1.08
N GLY A 109 9.13 12.19 -0.04
CA GLY A 109 9.69 12.55 1.26
C GLY A 109 8.73 13.33 2.18
N GLY A 110 7.46 13.46 1.79
CA GLY A 110 6.40 14.04 2.61
C GLY A 110 5.77 13.01 3.57
N GLY A 111 4.69 13.42 4.23
CA GLY A 111 3.92 12.56 5.12
C GLY A 111 3.32 11.33 4.42
N VAL A 112 3.33 10.19 5.10
CA VAL A 112 2.69 8.96 4.64
C VAL A 112 1.17 9.09 4.65
N LEU A 113 0.49 8.31 3.81
CA LEU A 113 -0.96 8.12 3.87
C LEU A 113 -1.24 6.65 4.18
N ASP A 114 -1.81 6.37 5.35
CA ASP A 114 -2.12 5.01 5.75
C ASP A 114 -3.41 4.94 6.59
N TRP A 115 -4.41 4.21 6.09
CA TRP A 115 -5.70 4.02 6.76
C TRP A 115 -5.64 3.22 8.08
N ARG A 116 -4.52 2.55 8.36
CA ARG A 116 -4.23 1.94 9.68
C ARG A 116 -3.83 3.01 10.71
N ILE A 117 -3.42 4.19 10.26
CA ILE A 117 -3.02 5.34 11.08
C ILE A 117 -3.97 6.51 10.74
N PRO A 118 -5.11 6.65 11.43
CA PRO A 118 -6.15 7.63 11.08
C PRO A 118 -5.63 9.06 10.91
N ASP A 119 -4.67 9.46 11.74
CA ASP A 119 -4.08 10.80 11.76
C ASP A 119 -3.34 11.13 10.46
N SER A 120 -2.80 10.13 9.75
CA SER A 120 -2.11 10.30 8.46
C SER A 120 -2.98 10.94 7.37
N GLN A 121 -4.31 10.93 7.55
CA GLN A 121 -5.23 11.57 6.62
C GLN A 121 -5.23 13.09 6.73
N ARG A 122 -4.83 13.62 7.89
CA ARG A 122 -4.91 15.03 8.30
C ARG A 122 -3.56 15.65 8.62
N GLU A 123 -2.60 14.85 9.06
CA GLU A 123 -1.28 15.28 9.52
C GLU A 123 -0.17 14.80 8.58
N GLU A 124 0.94 15.55 8.53
CA GLU A 124 2.12 15.16 7.76
C GLU A 124 3.00 14.21 8.58
N LEU A 125 2.59 12.93 8.66
CA LEU A 125 3.32 11.92 9.42
C LEU A 125 4.52 11.37 8.65
N ARG A 126 5.72 11.68 9.09
CA ARG A 126 6.98 11.15 8.53
C ARG A 126 8.01 11.04 9.64
N PHE A 127 8.90 10.06 9.53
CA PHE A 127 9.77 9.68 10.63
C PHE A 127 11.21 9.48 10.16
N GLU A 128 12.14 10.00 10.96
CA GLU A 128 13.58 9.84 10.72
C GLU A 128 14.04 8.39 10.83
N THR A 129 13.42 7.61 11.73
CA THR A 129 13.78 6.22 11.98
C THR A 129 12.55 5.36 12.23
N GLU A 130 12.70 4.06 12.01
CA GLU A 130 11.71 3.06 12.44
C GLU A 130 11.37 3.16 13.93
N LYS A 131 12.34 3.46 14.78
CA LYS A 131 12.11 3.64 16.22
C LYS A 131 11.13 4.78 16.52
N HIS A 132 11.24 5.91 15.79
CA HIS A 132 10.31 7.03 15.95
C HIS A 132 8.90 6.65 15.50
N PHE A 133 8.78 5.88 14.41
CA PHE A 133 7.51 5.34 13.92
C PHE A 133 6.88 4.36 14.92
N ASN A 134 7.63 3.36 15.40
CA ASN A 134 7.18 2.38 16.39
C ASN A 134 6.74 3.03 17.72
N LYS A 135 7.44 4.10 18.14
CA LYS A 135 7.04 4.90 19.29
C LYS A 135 5.68 5.57 19.03
N TYR A 136 5.51 6.22 17.87
CA TYR A 136 4.26 6.87 17.50
C TYR A 136 3.08 5.88 17.50
N LEU A 137 3.26 4.68 16.94
CA LEU A 137 2.23 3.63 16.94
C LEU A 137 1.82 3.17 18.34
N THR A 138 2.67 3.35 19.36
CA THR A 138 2.44 2.84 20.71
C THR A 138 2.19 3.93 21.76
N ASP A 139 2.35 5.20 21.39
CA ASP A 139 2.13 6.36 22.25
C ASP A 139 0.72 6.39 22.88
N PRO A 140 -0.37 6.03 22.16
CA PRO A 140 -1.72 6.06 22.73
C PRO A 140 -2.00 4.98 23.80
N PHE A 141 -1.16 3.96 23.96
CA PHE A 141 -1.45 2.80 24.80
C PHE A 141 -0.75 2.88 26.18
N TRP A 142 -0.96 1.90 27.06
CA TRP A 142 -0.27 1.79 28.36
C TRP A 142 0.95 0.87 28.30
N ASP A 143 1.76 0.84 29.37
CA ASP A 143 3.08 0.19 29.38
C ASP A 143 3.05 -1.31 29.08
N GLU A 144 1.98 -2.00 29.45
CA GLU A 144 1.82 -3.43 29.15
C GLU A 144 1.73 -3.67 27.63
N ILE A 145 0.94 -2.87 26.92
CA ILE A 145 0.80 -2.97 25.45
C ILE A 145 2.12 -2.59 24.77
N ARG A 146 2.80 -1.53 25.25
CA ARG A 146 4.14 -1.18 24.79
C ARG A 146 5.13 -2.33 24.96
N SER A 147 5.10 -2.99 26.11
CA SER A 147 5.99 -4.12 26.41
C SER A 147 5.72 -5.31 25.50
N ARG A 148 4.45 -5.60 25.18
CA ARG A 148 4.06 -6.64 24.23
C ARG A 148 4.47 -6.29 22.80
N ALA A 149 4.31 -5.03 22.39
CA ALA A 149 4.71 -4.57 21.06
C ALA A 149 6.24 -4.62 20.85
N ALA A 150 7.03 -4.52 21.92
CA ALA A 150 8.49 -4.58 21.87
C ALA A 150 9.04 -5.90 21.31
N VAL A 151 8.27 -7.00 21.32
CA VAL A 151 8.66 -8.27 20.68
C VAL A 151 8.88 -8.08 19.17
N SER A 152 8.02 -7.30 18.54
CA SER A 152 8.13 -6.90 17.12
C SER A 152 9.06 -5.68 16.97
N HIS A 153 8.82 -4.62 17.73
CA HIS A 153 9.46 -3.32 17.51
C HIS A 153 10.97 -3.26 17.84
N ASN A 154 11.52 -4.29 18.49
CA ASN A 154 12.96 -4.42 18.73
C ASN A 154 13.69 -5.21 17.63
N ILE A 155 12.95 -5.80 16.69
CA ILE A 155 13.52 -6.41 15.49
C ILE A 155 13.82 -5.26 14.52
N PRO A 156 15.07 -5.11 14.04
CA PRO A 156 15.37 -4.11 13.03
C PRO A 156 14.90 -4.59 11.65
N HIS A 157 14.22 -3.72 10.90
CA HIS A 157 13.75 -4.03 9.56
C HIS A 157 14.40 -3.13 8.51
N ASP A 158 14.53 -3.67 7.29
CA ASP A 158 14.88 -2.84 6.15
C ASP A 158 13.73 -1.89 5.81
N ILE A 159 14.08 -0.65 5.50
CA ILE A 159 13.12 0.36 5.05
C ILE A 159 13.07 0.35 3.54
N VAL A 160 11.94 -0.09 3.00
CA VAL A 160 11.75 -0.41 1.59
C VAL A 160 10.54 0.33 1.02
N PHE A 161 10.46 0.42 -0.31
CA PHE A 161 9.27 0.98 -0.94
C PHE A 161 8.15 -0.06 -0.94
N THR A 162 6.97 0.34 -0.48
CA THR A 162 5.78 -0.51 -0.36
C THR A 162 4.61 0.15 -1.11
N HIS A 163 3.67 -0.65 -1.61
CA HIS A 163 2.39 -0.17 -2.12
C HIS A 163 1.50 0.37 -0.99
N GLY A 164 1.55 -0.24 0.20
CA GLY A 164 0.82 0.22 1.40
C GLY A 164 -0.70 -0.04 1.40
N ASP A 165 -1.21 -0.69 0.35
CA ASP A 165 -2.60 -1.17 0.26
C ASP A 165 -2.74 -2.27 -0.80
N LEU A 166 -1.78 -3.21 -0.82
CA LEU A 166 -1.82 -4.34 -1.75
C LEU A 166 -2.91 -5.32 -1.30
N ASN A 167 -4.08 -5.23 -1.93
CA ASN A 167 -5.24 -6.07 -1.63
C ASN A 167 -5.94 -6.56 -2.92
N PRO A 168 -6.84 -7.57 -2.84
CA PRO A 168 -7.49 -8.18 -4.00
C PRO A 168 -8.30 -7.23 -4.89
N ARG A 169 -8.74 -6.08 -4.38
CA ARG A 169 -9.49 -5.08 -5.17
C ARG A 169 -8.55 -4.25 -6.05
N ASN A 170 -7.30 -4.13 -5.62
CA ASN A 170 -6.26 -3.32 -6.26
C ASN A 170 -5.37 -4.13 -7.21
N ILE A 171 -5.47 -5.47 -7.18
CA ILE A 171 -4.77 -6.37 -8.10
C ILE A 171 -5.71 -6.78 -9.22
N LEU A 172 -5.37 -6.43 -10.46
CA LEU A 172 -6.06 -6.84 -11.68
C LEU A 172 -5.34 -8.03 -12.30
N ALA A 173 -6.10 -9.06 -12.68
CA ALA A 173 -5.57 -10.21 -13.38
C ALA A 173 -6.48 -10.68 -14.51
N GLU A 174 -5.91 -11.45 -15.42
CA GLU A 174 -6.60 -12.20 -16.46
C GLU A 174 -5.94 -13.58 -16.59
N ASN A 175 -6.73 -14.65 -16.47
CA ASN A 175 -6.25 -16.03 -16.52
C ASN A 175 -5.10 -16.33 -15.53
N GLY A 176 -5.16 -15.78 -14.31
CA GLY A 176 -4.13 -15.97 -13.27
C GLY A 176 -2.89 -15.09 -13.41
N LYS A 177 -2.71 -14.40 -14.54
CA LYS A 177 -1.59 -13.46 -14.72
C LYS A 177 -1.98 -12.07 -14.29
N ILE A 178 -1.14 -11.41 -13.49
CA ILE A 178 -1.38 -10.03 -13.09
C ILE A 178 -1.21 -9.12 -14.30
N THR A 179 -2.27 -8.41 -14.62
CA THR A 179 -2.33 -7.43 -15.71
C THR A 179 -2.25 -6.00 -15.20
N GLY A 180 -2.39 -5.80 -13.88
CA GLY A 180 -2.38 -4.47 -13.28
C GLY A 180 -2.31 -4.47 -11.75
N ILE A 181 -1.62 -3.48 -11.19
CA ILE A 181 -1.75 -3.07 -9.79
C ILE A 181 -2.12 -1.58 -9.78
N VAL A 182 -3.20 -1.25 -9.09
CA VAL A 182 -3.79 0.10 -9.06
C VAL A 182 -3.88 0.62 -7.63
N ASP A 183 -4.17 1.91 -7.50
CA ASP A 183 -4.40 2.60 -6.22
C ASP A 183 -3.14 2.82 -5.36
N TRP A 184 -2.21 3.60 -5.91
CA TRP A 184 -0.88 3.82 -5.35
C TRP A 184 -0.80 5.02 -4.39
N GLU A 185 -1.94 5.51 -3.90
CA GLU A 185 -1.99 6.72 -3.04
C GLU A 185 -1.37 6.50 -1.65
N ASN A 186 -1.35 5.25 -1.18
CA ASN A 186 -0.77 4.84 0.11
C ASN A 186 0.71 4.44 0.02
N ALA A 187 1.29 4.45 -1.18
CA ALA A 187 2.65 3.96 -1.39
C ALA A 187 3.70 4.89 -0.75
N GLY A 188 4.73 4.28 -0.19
CA GLY A 188 5.77 5.00 0.53
C GLY A 188 6.91 4.11 0.98
N TRP A 189 7.81 4.68 1.75
CA TRP A 189 8.92 4.00 2.41
C TRP A 189 8.47 3.58 3.80
N PHE A 190 8.49 2.28 4.06
CA PHE A 190 8.06 1.66 5.32
C PHE A 190 8.97 0.49 5.69
N PRO A 191 8.93 0.01 6.95
CA PRO A 191 9.49 -1.28 7.31
C PRO A 191 8.96 -2.39 6.40
N GLU A 192 9.82 -3.32 6.02
CA GLU A 192 9.46 -4.36 5.05
C GLU A 192 8.31 -5.28 5.47
N TYR A 193 8.05 -5.41 6.77
CA TYR A 193 6.91 -6.15 7.32
C TYR A 193 5.56 -5.44 7.08
N TRP A 194 5.59 -4.12 6.87
CA TRP A 194 4.39 -3.27 6.86
C TRP A 194 3.41 -3.66 5.74
N GLU A 195 3.90 -4.01 4.55
CA GLU A 195 3.03 -4.47 3.45
C GLU A 195 2.28 -5.76 3.82
N TYR A 196 2.95 -6.69 4.53
CA TYR A 196 2.34 -7.94 4.95
C TYR A 196 1.24 -7.71 6.00
N THR A 197 1.52 -6.92 7.04
CA THR A 197 0.52 -6.62 8.08
C THR A 197 -0.64 -5.79 7.52
N LYS A 198 -0.35 -4.89 6.57
CA LYS A 198 -1.37 -4.13 5.83
C LYS A 198 -2.27 -5.01 4.97
N ALA A 199 -1.73 -6.01 4.28
CA ALA A 199 -2.53 -6.94 3.48
C ALA A 199 -3.53 -7.75 4.34
N HIS A 200 -3.15 -8.10 5.59
CA HIS A 200 -4.03 -8.70 6.59
C HIS A 200 -5.04 -7.69 7.16
N TYR A 201 -4.61 -6.47 7.45
CA TYR A 201 -5.48 -5.40 7.98
C TYR A 201 -6.59 -5.02 6.99
N SER A 202 -6.24 -4.80 5.71
CA SER A 202 -7.18 -4.37 4.67
C SER A 202 -8.21 -5.47 4.34
N VAL A 203 -7.89 -6.75 4.56
CA VAL A 203 -8.77 -7.89 4.24
C VAL A 203 -8.68 -8.99 5.30
N ARG A 204 -9.52 -8.90 6.32
CA ARG A 204 -9.48 -9.83 7.48
C ARG A 204 -10.20 -11.16 7.30
N SER A 205 -11.15 -11.26 6.36
CA SER A 205 -12.10 -12.38 6.29
C SER A 205 -11.94 -13.31 5.08
N LEU A 206 -11.02 -12.99 4.16
CA LEU A 206 -10.88 -13.72 2.90
C LEU A 206 -9.75 -14.74 2.98
N ILE A 207 -10.07 -15.95 3.44
CA ILE A 207 -9.07 -17.00 3.73
C ILE A 207 -8.18 -17.31 2.51
N ARG A 208 -8.77 -17.45 1.30
CA ARG A 208 -7.97 -17.68 0.08
C ARG A 208 -6.98 -16.57 -0.22
N TRP A 209 -7.30 -15.33 0.13
CA TRP A 209 -6.35 -14.22 0.00
C TRP A 209 -5.24 -14.33 1.04
N LEU A 210 -5.59 -14.55 2.30
CA LEU A 210 -4.62 -14.56 3.38
C LEU A 210 -3.69 -15.77 3.33
N ALA A 211 -4.26 -16.98 3.27
CA ALA A 211 -3.51 -18.23 3.33
C ALA A 211 -2.89 -18.60 1.98
N ASP A 212 -3.64 -18.48 0.89
CA ASP A 212 -3.18 -18.97 -0.43
C ASP A 212 -2.41 -17.91 -1.22
N VAL A 213 -2.38 -16.65 -0.77
CA VAL A 213 -1.65 -15.57 -1.45
C VAL A 213 -0.70 -14.83 -0.50
N VAL A 214 -1.21 -14.09 0.49
CA VAL A 214 -0.39 -13.19 1.33
C VAL A 214 0.69 -13.96 2.08
N ASP A 215 0.32 -15.00 2.81
CA ASP A 215 1.25 -15.82 3.62
C ASP A 215 2.27 -16.57 2.75
N ARG A 216 1.99 -16.73 1.45
CA ARG A 216 2.91 -17.35 0.49
C ARG A 216 3.84 -16.32 -0.14
N VAL A 217 3.38 -15.09 -0.37
CA VAL A 217 4.19 -13.99 -0.91
C VAL A 217 5.20 -13.50 0.12
N PHE A 218 4.80 -13.40 1.39
CA PHE A 218 5.64 -12.92 2.48
C PHE A 218 5.98 -14.07 3.43
N GLU A 219 7.16 -14.66 3.24
CA GLU A 219 7.67 -15.74 4.09
C GLU A 219 8.23 -15.16 5.40
N GLY A 220 7.37 -14.66 6.29
CA GLY A 220 7.80 -14.09 7.58
C GLY A 220 6.77 -13.21 8.31
N TYR A 221 7.27 -12.46 9.28
CA TYR A 221 6.61 -11.35 10.00
C TYR A 221 5.38 -11.69 10.86
N ARG A 222 5.30 -12.93 11.38
CA ARG A 222 4.15 -13.37 12.18
C ARG A 222 4.05 -12.63 13.51
N ASP A 223 5.18 -12.33 14.16
CA ASP A 223 5.19 -11.60 15.43
C ASP A 223 4.75 -10.14 15.22
N GLU A 224 5.22 -9.52 14.13
CA GLU A 224 4.82 -8.19 13.67
C GLU A 224 3.31 -8.15 13.39
N LEU A 225 2.76 -9.17 12.74
CA LEU A 225 1.32 -9.27 12.49
C LEU A 225 0.52 -9.42 13.79
N ILE A 226 1.00 -10.22 14.76
CA ILE A 226 0.34 -10.36 16.06
C ILE A 226 0.30 -9.00 16.77
N VAL A 227 1.41 -8.27 16.76
CA VAL A 227 1.49 -6.93 17.36
C VAL A 227 0.60 -5.94 16.61
N GLU A 228 0.62 -5.92 15.28
CA GLU A 228 -0.22 -5.00 14.50
C GLU A 228 -1.71 -5.28 14.65
N ASN A 229 -2.13 -6.55 14.73
CA ASN A 229 -3.51 -6.91 15.04
C ASN A 229 -3.88 -6.43 16.44
N MET A 230 -3.04 -6.68 17.46
CA MET A 230 -3.27 -6.20 18.82
C MET A 230 -3.42 -4.67 18.87
N LEU A 231 -2.52 -3.92 18.24
CA LEU A 231 -2.56 -2.46 18.25
C LEU A 231 -3.77 -1.92 17.47
N SER A 232 -4.09 -2.51 16.31
CA SER A 232 -5.22 -2.06 15.49
C SER A 232 -6.58 -2.37 16.11
N ASP A 233 -6.74 -3.54 16.74
CA ASP A 233 -8.00 -3.95 17.35
C ASP A 233 -8.36 -3.08 18.57
N LEU A 234 -7.35 -2.59 19.30
CA LEU A 234 -7.54 -1.70 20.44
C LEU A 234 -7.98 -0.28 20.04
N LEU A 235 -7.75 0.13 18.79
CA LEU A 235 -8.21 1.43 18.28
C LEU A 235 -9.68 1.41 17.85
N GLY A 236 -10.32 0.23 17.83
CA GLY A 236 -11.70 0.04 17.44
C GLY A 236 -11.93 0.05 15.92
N PRO A 237 -13.13 -0.35 15.45
CA PRO A 237 -13.49 -0.24 14.05
C PRO A 237 -13.68 1.24 13.71
N PHE A 238 -12.85 1.76 12.81
CA PHE A 238 -13.07 3.07 12.18
C PHE A 238 -14.10 2.96 11.05
#